data_AF-A0A3M1DTB8-F1
#
_entry.id   AF-A0A3M1DTB8-F1
#
_cell.length_a   1.000
_cell.length_b   1.000
_cell.length_c   1.000
_cell.angle_alpha   90.00
_cell.angle_beta   90.00
_cell.angle_gamma   90.00
#
_symmetry.space_group_name_H-M   'P 1'
#
loop_
_entity.id
_entity.type
_entity.pdbx_description
1 polymer ?
#
loop_
_entity_poly.entity_id
_entity_poly.type
_entity_poly.pdbx_seq_one_letter_code
_entity_poly.pdbx_strand_id
1 'polypeptide(L)'
;MEPRRNLVARPPASSVLERFRTTPEEPELRASARAMHRARASSISTLLFGPSGSVVLAVSISFLVLSGLACRSAAPVSIRAGSIASFSGVHAPGAPSLVEEGERTRVSLRAMINEVVSFRFELTPKSTPLRNASLHVRPFRMTGRRNDLGTSAAARVHEALSEPSVFPVTVYRMHRVHVRHLPGWMIRFVDPADRDTEPEDVLVPVSAPRGGLAETLEPGRSYPFWVDLFVPKGTEAGVYDGGLEVRGGGSPPLVVDITLEVVPVVLPDEADVQVLAPLDHEQLFRHHIPTLSGAGSALAVDDWRGHPEGKRMHALLRATLRELHRHRLTPVLPDLTPKITTRPGGELSVDWTAYDAVVGPLLDGRAFSDRLPLRRWPVPLSELLASYERPPTGQRDAEFSRRYRSMLIRYLAACADHFRETGWLAGSYVFLDVSPCPAGSTAEPSSGRAASADGSAALASCFERLADAADAVRRADPDLRVAAAVWPQSMEPYGWFGYPESSSCPDVDIWAPPAQFFDPTAMTR
;
A
#
# COMPACT_ATOMS: atom_id res chain seq x y z
N MET A 1 -47.55 -22.92 -29.04
CA MET A 1 -46.69 -21.71 -29.01
C MET A 1 -45.42 -22.07 -28.27
N GLU A 2 -44.32 -22.26 -28.98
CA GLU A 2 -43.00 -22.54 -28.41
C GLU A 2 -42.06 -21.35 -28.68
N PRO A 3 -41.20 -20.93 -27.74
CA PRO A 3 -40.23 -19.88 -27.97
C PRO A 3 -38.95 -20.46 -28.60
N ARG A 4 -38.66 -20.10 -29.85
CA ARG A 4 -37.37 -20.37 -30.49
C ARG A 4 -36.25 -19.62 -29.76
N ARG A 5 -35.27 -20.33 -29.19
CA ARG A 5 -33.97 -19.75 -28.79
C ARG A 5 -32.98 -19.88 -29.95
N ASN A 6 -32.50 -18.76 -30.46
CA ASN A 6 -31.42 -18.72 -31.45
C ASN A 6 -30.07 -19.01 -30.75
N LEU A 7 -29.41 -20.11 -31.11
CA LEU A 7 -27.99 -20.27 -30.82
C LEU A 7 -27.17 -19.49 -31.87
N VAL A 8 -26.33 -18.57 -31.39
CA VAL A 8 -25.25 -17.98 -32.19
C VAL A 8 -23.96 -18.72 -31.86
N ALA A 9 -23.39 -19.41 -32.83
CA ALA A 9 -22.13 -20.12 -32.66
C ALA A 9 -20.95 -19.13 -32.60
N ARG A 10 -20.06 -19.31 -31.61
CA ARG A 10 -18.74 -18.65 -31.57
C ARG A 10 -17.72 -19.50 -32.34
N PRO A 11 -16.83 -18.91 -33.17
CA PRO A 11 -15.71 -19.65 -33.76
C PRO A 11 -14.61 -19.92 -32.72
N PRO A 12 -13.78 -20.97 -32.92
CA PRO A 12 -12.68 -21.30 -32.01
C PRO A 12 -11.51 -20.32 -32.13
N ALA A 13 -10.89 -19.99 -30.99
CA ALA A 13 -9.72 -19.11 -30.92
C ALA A 13 -8.42 -19.94 -30.98
N SER A 14 -7.87 -20.12 -32.19
CA SER A 14 -6.56 -20.75 -32.38
C SER A 14 -5.94 -20.42 -33.75
N SER A 15 -5.10 -19.36 -33.83
CA SER A 15 -4.00 -19.19 -34.82
C SER A 15 -3.39 -17.76 -34.89
N VAL A 16 -2.76 -17.24 -33.82
CA VAL A 16 -1.96 -15.96 -33.91
C VAL A 16 -0.68 -15.96 -33.07
N LEU A 17 -0.10 -17.13 -32.74
CA LEU A 17 1.17 -17.21 -31.99
C LEU A 17 2.19 -18.19 -32.61
N GLU A 18 2.44 -18.04 -33.90
CA GLU A 18 3.68 -18.52 -34.54
C GLU A 18 4.27 -17.44 -35.45
N ARG A 19 5.14 -16.61 -34.87
CA ARG A 19 6.25 -15.85 -35.51
C ARG A 19 6.89 -14.96 -34.46
N PHE A 20 7.90 -15.48 -33.76
CA PHE A 20 9.09 -14.76 -33.27
C PHE A 20 10.00 -15.77 -32.56
N ARG A 21 10.98 -16.32 -33.29
CA ARG A 21 12.11 -17.05 -32.71
C ARG A 21 13.39 -16.71 -33.49
N THR A 22 14.49 -16.70 -32.73
CA THR A 22 15.90 -16.64 -33.13
C THR A 22 16.41 -15.41 -33.89
N THR A 23 17.07 -14.52 -33.14
CA THR A 23 18.45 -14.09 -33.41
C THR A 23 19.31 -14.40 -32.16
N PRO A 24 20.53 -14.94 -32.31
CA PRO A 24 21.46 -15.19 -31.21
C PRO A 24 22.43 -14.02 -30.98
N GLU A 25 23.31 -14.20 -29.98
CA GLU A 25 24.48 -13.38 -29.57
C GLU A 25 24.24 -12.20 -28.62
N GLU A 26 24.79 -12.32 -27.39
CA GLU A 26 25.89 -11.46 -26.94
C GLU A 26 26.59 -12.06 -25.68
N PRO A 27 27.88 -12.44 -25.75
CA PRO A 27 28.63 -12.94 -24.58
C PRO A 27 29.14 -11.83 -23.61
N GLU A 28 29.18 -10.58 -24.05
CA GLU A 28 29.98 -9.52 -23.40
C GLU A 28 29.39 -9.02 -22.07
N LEU A 29 28.07 -9.03 -21.91
CA LEU A 29 27.38 -8.63 -20.67
C LEU A 29 27.79 -9.48 -19.44
N ARG A 30 28.26 -10.73 -19.65
CA ARG A 30 28.76 -11.59 -18.55
C ARG A 30 30.21 -11.29 -18.15
N ALA A 31 30.97 -10.55 -18.96
CA ALA A 31 32.35 -10.15 -18.65
C ALA A 31 32.37 -8.93 -17.71
N SER A 32 31.60 -7.88 -18.02
CA SER A 32 31.55 -6.64 -17.22
C SER A 32 31.08 -6.86 -15.77
N ALA A 33 30.09 -7.74 -15.56
CA ALA A 33 29.62 -8.08 -14.22
C ALA A 33 30.70 -8.77 -13.35
N ARG A 34 31.62 -9.53 -13.95
CA ARG A 34 32.73 -10.20 -13.25
C ARG A 34 33.92 -9.27 -12.98
N ALA A 35 34.07 -8.19 -13.74
CA ALA A 35 35.11 -7.19 -13.51
C ALA A 35 34.80 -6.29 -12.29
N MET A 36 33.56 -5.81 -12.16
CA MET A 36 33.16 -4.95 -11.03
C MET A 36 33.31 -5.64 -9.65
N HIS A 37 33.11 -6.96 -9.58
CA HIS A 37 33.15 -7.68 -8.30
C HIS A 37 34.57 -7.90 -7.73
N ARG A 38 35.63 -7.75 -8.53
CA ARG A 38 37.04 -7.94 -8.08
C ARG A 38 37.71 -6.64 -7.63
N ALA A 39 37.17 -5.47 -7.95
CA ALA A 39 37.77 -4.17 -7.62
C ALA A 39 37.55 -3.70 -6.17
N ARG A 40 36.74 -4.40 -5.36
CA ARG A 40 36.41 -4.00 -3.97
C ARG A 40 37.21 -4.72 -2.87
N ALA A 41 38.18 -5.56 -3.22
CA ALA A 41 38.93 -6.38 -2.27
C ALA A 41 40.44 -6.03 -2.21
N SER A 42 40.78 -4.76 -1.96
CA SER A 42 42.14 -4.37 -1.54
C SER A 42 42.18 -2.96 -0.93
N SER A 43 42.27 -2.89 0.41
CA SER A 43 43.01 -1.86 1.18
C SER A 43 42.73 -2.04 2.67
N ILE A 44 43.52 -2.88 3.34
CA ILE A 44 43.64 -2.88 4.80
C ILE A 44 44.87 -2.03 5.14
N SER A 45 44.65 -0.88 5.78
CA SER A 45 45.72 -0.03 6.29
C SER A 45 45.51 0.24 7.78
N THR A 46 46.27 -0.47 8.61
CA THR A 46 46.36 -0.25 10.05
C THR A 46 47.07 1.07 10.34
N LEU A 47 46.47 1.96 11.14
CA LEU A 47 47.18 3.10 11.74
C LEU A 47 46.76 3.34 13.19
N LEU A 48 47.73 3.84 13.96
CA LEU A 48 47.73 3.93 15.43
C LEU A 48 47.19 5.28 15.92
N PHE A 49 46.62 5.28 17.14
CA PHE A 49 46.22 6.51 17.82
C PHE A 49 47.42 7.29 18.39
N GLY A 50 47.36 8.62 18.29
CA GLY A 50 48.24 9.57 18.98
C GLY A 50 47.43 10.79 19.47
N PRO A 51 47.64 11.32 20.70
CA PRO A 51 46.77 12.36 21.27
C PRO A 51 47.41 13.75 21.35
N SER A 52 46.85 14.77 20.67
CA SER A 52 46.89 16.19 21.12
C SER A 52 46.19 17.21 20.19
N GLY A 53 45.45 18.12 20.83
CA GLY A 53 45.21 19.55 20.53
C GLY A 53 45.34 20.18 19.12
N SER A 54 44.21 20.77 18.69
CA SER A 54 44.09 22.12 18.10
C SER A 54 44.54 22.44 16.66
N VAL A 55 43.53 22.51 15.76
CA VAL A 55 43.20 23.58 14.77
C VAL A 55 44.34 24.34 14.05
N VAL A 56 44.42 24.17 12.72
CA VAL A 56 44.47 25.25 11.69
C VAL A 56 43.86 24.73 10.37
N LEU A 57 43.13 25.59 9.64
CA LEU A 57 42.59 25.34 8.30
C LEU A 57 43.48 25.99 7.22
N ALA A 58 44.02 25.21 6.27
CA ALA A 58 44.51 25.74 4.98
C ALA A 58 44.55 24.65 3.90
N VAL A 59 44.20 25.03 2.67
CA VAL A 59 43.98 24.14 1.51
C VAL A 59 45.26 23.87 0.73
N SER A 60 45.36 22.68 0.11
CA SER A 60 46.07 22.54 -1.17
C SER A 60 45.32 21.58 -2.10
N ILE A 61 44.92 22.11 -3.25
CA ILE A 61 44.30 21.40 -4.38
C ILE A 61 45.13 21.72 -5.63
N SER A 62 45.48 20.71 -6.41
CA SER A 62 45.81 20.80 -7.85
C SER A 62 45.52 19.41 -8.45
N PHE A 63 44.54 19.17 -9.33
CA PHE A 63 44.16 19.70 -10.65
C PHE A 63 44.95 19.16 -11.86
N LEU A 64 44.26 18.41 -12.74
CA LEU A 64 44.03 18.66 -14.18
C LEU A 64 42.95 17.62 -14.66
N VAL A 65 41.79 17.88 -15.30
CA VAL A 65 41.31 18.80 -16.39
C VAL A 65 41.43 18.10 -17.76
N LEU A 66 40.38 17.85 -18.57
CA LEU A 66 39.28 18.67 -19.17
C LEU A 66 37.98 17.83 -19.32
N SER A 67 36.75 18.31 -19.60
CA SER A 67 36.07 19.64 -19.68
C SER A 67 34.56 19.40 -19.89
N GLY A 68 33.60 20.28 -19.55
CA GLY A 68 33.68 21.56 -18.82
C GLY A 68 32.89 22.73 -19.44
N LEU A 69 31.60 22.89 -19.12
CA LEU A 69 30.84 24.14 -19.31
C LEU A 69 30.01 24.48 -18.05
N ALA A 70 29.85 25.76 -17.74
CA ALA A 70 29.55 26.24 -16.38
C ALA A 70 28.33 27.16 -16.30
N CYS A 71 27.71 27.20 -15.11
CA CYS A 71 27.22 28.47 -14.53
C CYS A 71 27.26 28.41 -12.99
N ARG A 72 27.42 29.56 -12.33
CA ARG A 72 27.59 29.70 -10.86
C ARG A 72 26.45 30.50 -10.23
N SER A 73 25.97 30.08 -9.06
CA SER A 73 25.49 30.92 -7.95
C SER A 73 25.58 30.09 -6.65
N ALA A 74 26.31 30.49 -5.60
CA ALA A 74 26.18 31.67 -4.74
C ALA A 74 24.98 31.57 -3.78
N ALA A 75 25.27 31.27 -2.51
CA ALA A 75 24.45 31.66 -1.35
C ALA A 75 24.89 33.08 -0.91
N PRO A 76 24.01 33.92 -0.34
CA PRO A 76 23.44 33.65 0.99
C PRO A 76 21.93 33.95 1.15
N VAL A 77 21.41 33.54 2.30
CA VAL A 77 20.02 33.73 2.77
C VAL A 77 19.72 35.20 3.11
N SER A 78 18.58 35.71 2.64
CA SER A 78 17.72 36.67 3.38
C SER A 78 16.41 36.92 2.61
N ILE A 79 15.24 36.69 3.23
CA ILE A 79 13.95 37.15 2.71
C ILE A 79 13.16 37.83 3.84
N ARG A 80 12.87 39.12 3.68
CA ARG A 80 11.86 39.86 4.45
C ARG A 80 11.09 40.83 3.55
N ALA A 81 9.84 40.48 3.28
CA ALA A 81 8.71 41.41 3.12
C ALA A 81 7.48 40.73 3.75
N GLY A 82 6.54 41.53 4.24
CA GLY A 82 5.55 41.06 5.23
C GLY A 82 4.29 40.43 4.65
N SER A 83 4.29 39.10 4.46
CA SER A 83 3.07 38.29 4.40
C SER A 83 2.73 37.70 5.77
N ILE A 84 1.43 37.53 6.04
CA ILE A 84 0.89 36.97 7.31
C ILE A 84 1.24 35.48 7.47
N ALA A 85 1.59 34.79 6.39
CA ALA A 85 2.06 33.40 6.40
C ALA A 85 3.26 33.21 5.45
N SER A 86 4.01 32.11 5.63
CA SER A 86 4.91 31.56 4.60
C SER A 86 4.58 30.11 4.34
N PHE A 87 4.77 29.71 3.09
CA PHE A 87 5.05 28.33 2.75
C PHE A 87 6.51 28.00 3.08
N SER A 88 6.77 26.77 3.48
CA SER A 88 8.13 26.26 3.73
C SER A 88 8.20 24.82 3.24
N GLY A 89 8.74 24.63 2.04
CA GLY A 89 8.88 23.30 1.45
C GLY A 89 7.59 22.75 0.81
N VAL A 90 7.74 22.29 -0.42
CA VAL A 90 6.86 21.30 -1.04
C VAL A 90 7.77 20.14 -1.42
N HIS A 91 7.46 18.95 -0.91
CA HIS A 91 8.26 17.75 -1.13
C HIS A 91 7.36 16.68 -1.72
N ALA A 92 7.77 16.07 -2.83
CA ALA A 92 7.03 14.97 -3.44
C ALA A 92 8.02 13.94 -4.05
N PRO A 93 7.68 12.63 -4.01
CA PRO A 93 8.45 11.60 -4.69
C PRO A 93 8.18 11.67 -6.21
N GLY A 94 9.18 12.08 -6.99
CA GLY A 94 9.05 12.35 -8.43
C GLY A 94 8.90 13.85 -8.69
N ALA A 95 10.02 14.54 -8.90
CA ALA A 95 10.18 15.98 -8.71
C ALA A 95 9.17 16.87 -9.47
N PRO A 96 8.17 17.48 -8.78
CA PRO A 96 7.47 18.65 -9.30
C PRO A 96 8.43 19.83 -9.34
N SER A 97 8.40 20.62 -10.41
CA SER A 97 9.16 21.86 -10.48
C SER A 97 8.45 22.94 -9.67
N LEU A 98 9.06 23.36 -8.56
CA LEU A 98 8.60 24.50 -7.77
C LEU A 98 9.24 25.78 -8.27
N VAL A 99 8.42 26.82 -8.41
CA VAL A 99 8.88 28.17 -8.70
C VAL A 99 8.18 29.13 -7.75
N GLU A 100 8.96 29.74 -6.86
CA GLU A 100 8.48 30.82 -5.97
C GLU A 100 8.54 32.16 -6.72
N GLU A 101 7.46 32.50 -7.43
CA GLU A 101 7.29 33.80 -8.10
C GLU A 101 6.69 34.83 -7.12
N GLY A 102 7.51 35.29 -6.17
CA GLY A 102 7.14 36.31 -5.19
C GLY A 102 6.18 35.80 -4.11
N GLU A 103 5.02 36.44 -3.95
CA GLU A 103 4.01 36.03 -2.95
C GLU A 103 3.15 34.83 -3.38
N ARG A 104 3.33 34.31 -4.60
CA ARG A 104 2.56 33.18 -5.12
C ARG A 104 3.39 31.91 -5.18
N THR A 105 2.89 30.86 -4.53
CA THR A 105 3.40 29.50 -4.68
C THR A 105 2.73 28.86 -5.89
N ARG A 106 3.53 28.50 -6.90
CA ARG A 106 3.08 27.69 -8.04
C ARG A 106 3.57 26.24 -7.89
N VAL A 107 2.65 25.29 -8.01
CA VAL A 107 2.94 23.85 -8.08
C VAL A 107 2.68 23.38 -9.51
N SER A 108 3.68 22.78 -10.14
CA SER A 108 3.54 22.16 -11.47
C SER A 108 3.52 20.64 -11.34
N LEU A 109 2.45 20.01 -11.81
CA LEU A 109 2.20 18.57 -11.78
C LEU A 109 2.06 18.02 -13.20
N ARG A 110 2.32 16.72 -13.35
CA ARG A 110 2.10 15.97 -14.59
C ARG A 110 1.49 14.64 -14.23
N ALA A 111 0.41 14.24 -14.92
CA ALA A 111 -0.33 13.03 -14.61
C ALA A 111 -0.93 12.39 -15.87
N MET A 112 -1.14 11.09 -15.81
CA MET A 112 -1.88 10.30 -16.78
C MET A 112 -3.38 10.35 -16.48
N ILE A 113 -4.20 10.01 -17.47
CA ILE A 113 -5.63 9.80 -17.29
C ILE A 113 -5.82 8.54 -16.41
N ASN A 114 -6.74 8.60 -15.45
CA ASN A 114 -6.94 7.56 -14.42
C ASN A 114 -5.77 7.44 -13.42
N GLU A 115 -5.02 8.51 -13.18
CA GLU A 115 -3.97 8.59 -12.15
C GLU A 115 -4.43 9.45 -10.94
N VAL A 116 -3.92 9.10 -9.75
CA VAL A 116 -3.89 10.01 -8.60
C VAL A 116 -2.47 10.55 -8.49
N VAL A 117 -2.31 11.86 -8.67
CA VAL A 117 -1.04 12.56 -8.42
C VAL A 117 -1.13 13.28 -7.08
N SER A 118 -0.09 13.16 -6.26
CA SER A 118 -0.07 13.70 -4.90
C SER A 118 1.09 14.64 -4.65
N PHE A 119 0.87 15.63 -3.80
CA PHE A 119 1.93 16.53 -3.31
C PHE A 119 1.67 17.00 -1.88
N ARG A 120 2.74 17.39 -1.19
CA ARG A 120 2.71 17.98 0.15
C ARG A 120 2.99 19.48 0.09
N PHE A 121 2.32 20.28 0.90
CA PHE A 121 2.73 21.66 1.19
C PHE A 121 2.63 21.95 2.69
N GLU A 122 3.39 22.93 3.17
CA GLU A 122 3.32 23.39 4.57
C GLU A 122 2.83 24.81 4.70
N LEU A 123 1.96 25.06 5.67
CA LEU A 123 1.50 26.40 6.03
C LEU A 123 2.08 26.80 7.39
N THR A 124 2.84 27.89 7.43
CA THR A 124 3.31 28.49 8.69
C THR A 124 2.78 29.93 8.81
N PRO A 125 1.74 30.20 9.63
CA PRO A 125 1.35 31.56 9.99
C PRO A 125 2.52 32.25 10.71
N LYS A 126 2.86 33.50 10.34
CA LYS A 126 4.06 34.18 10.86
C LYS A 126 3.81 35.00 12.13
N SER A 127 2.74 35.78 12.16
CA SER A 127 2.56 36.87 13.14
C SER A 127 1.19 36.88 13.82
N THR A 128 0.12 36.44 13.15
CA THR A 128 -1.24 36.41 13.70
C THR A 128 -1.84 35.02 13.56
N PRO A 129 -2.54 34.48 14.58
CA PRO A 129 -3.18 33.18 14.48
C PRO A 129 -4.26 33.17 13.40
N LEU A 130 -4.24 32.19 12.51
CA LEU A 130 -5.26 32.03 11.47
C LEU A 130 -6.48 31.33 12.06
N ARG A 131 -7.40 32.13 12.62
CA ARG A 131 -8.64 31.65 13.24
C ARG A 131 -9.65 31.18 12.18
N ASN A 132 -10.34 30.08 12.48
CA ASN A 132 -11.32 29.44 11.60
C ASN A 132 -10.71 29.16 10.20
N ALA A 133 -9.53 28.56 10.18
CA ALA A 133 -8.83 28.28 8.93
C ALA A 133 -9.64 27.27 8.10
N SER A 134 -9.94 27.63 6.85
CA SER A 134 -10.58 26.77 5.86
C SER A 134 -9.73 26.69 4.59
N LEU A 135 -9.87 25.58 3.86
CA LEU A 135 -9.18 25.36 2.59
C LEU A 135 -10.21 25.02 1.53
N HIS A 136 -10.15 25.74 0.41
CA HIS A 136 -11.05 25.60 -0.72
C HIS A 136 -10.26 25.20 -1.97
N VAL A 137 -10.79 24.28 -2.75
CA VAL A 137 -10.23 23.90 -4.06
C VAL A 137 -10.80 24.85 -5.11
N ARG A 138 -9.94 25.51 -5.87
CA ARG A 138 -10.34 26.27 -7.06
C ARG A 138 -10.52 25.30 -8.22
N PRO A 139 -11.64 25.37 -8.99
CA PRO A 139 -11.87 24.47 -10.12
C PRO A 139 -10.73 24.52 -11.14
N PHE A 140 -10.28 23.36 -11.59
CA PHE A 140 -9.30 23.23 -12.67
C PHE A 140 -9.94 23.49 -14.03
N ARG A 141 -9.27 24.27 -14.88
CA ARG A 141 -9.74 24.65 -16.22
C ARG A 141 -8.63 24.45 -17.25
N MET A 142 -8.98 23.90 -18.42
CA MET A 142 -8.03 23.66 -19.50
C MET A 142 -7.50 24.98 -20.08
N THR A 143 -6.19 25.15 -20.05
CA THR A 143 -5.49 26.35 -20.51
C THR A 143 -5.15 26.25 -21.99
N GLY A 144 -5.33 27.34 -22.72
CA GLY A 144 -4.96 27.41 -24.14
C GLY A 144 -5.99 26.88 -25.14
N ARG A 145 -7.14 26.35 -24.70
CA ARG A 145 -8.29 26.13 -25.61
C ARG A 145 -8.76 27.50 -26.12
N ARG A 146 -8.41 27.83 -27.37
CA ARG A 146 -8.74 29.13 -27.99
C ARG A 146 -10.25 29.31 -28.03
N ASN A 147 -10.76 30.20 -27.19
CA ASN A 147 -12.16 30.60 -27.19
C ASN A 147 -12.41 31.55 -28.37
N ASP A 148 -12.57 30.98 -29.58
CA ASP A 148 -12.94 31.71 -30.80
C ASP A 148 -14.42 32.18 -30.81
N LEU A 149 -15.09 32.12 -29.65
CA LEU A 149 -16.46 32.60 -29.42
C LEU A 149 -16.43 33.84 -28.52
N GLY A 150 -16.87 34.97 -29.08
CA GLY A 150 -16.71 36.32 -28.51
C GLY A 150 -17.62 36.70 -27.33
N THR A 151 -17.83 35.82 -26.36
CA THR A 151 -18.56 36.16 -25.12
C THR A 151 -17.77 37.14 -24.25
N SER A 152 -18.46 38.01 -23.51
CA SER A 152 -17.79 39.03 -22.67
C SER A 152 -17.02 38.39 -21.51
N ALA A 153 -16.00 39.09 -20.99
CA ALA A 153 -15.18 38.58 -19.89
C ALA A 153 -15.97 38.41 -18.58
N ALA A 154 -16.95 39.28 -18.31
CA ALA A 154 -17.73 39.27 -17.07
C ALA A 154 -18.69 38.06 -16.97
N ALA A 155 -19.37 37.69 -18.05
CA ALA A 155 -20.24 36.52 -18.08
C ALA A 155 -19.45 35.23 -17.78
N ARG A 156 -18.24 35.11 -18.37
CA ARG A 156 -17.35 33.96 -18.20
C ARG A 156 -16.78 33.81 -16.78
N VAL A 157 -16.70 34.89 -15.98
CA VAL A 157 -16.30 34.77 -14.57
C VAL A 157 -17.41 34.13 -13.73
N HIS A 158 -18.68 34.50 -13.97
CA HIS A 158 -19.79 34.02 -13.16
C HIS A 158 -20.17 32.57 -13.48
N GLU A 159 -20.24 32.20 -14.76
CA GLU A 159 -20.54 30.84 -15.23
C GLU A 159 -19.47 29.84 -14.75
N ALA A 160 -18.20 30.16 -14.94
CA ALA A 160 -17.10 29.26 -14.60
C ALA A 160 -16.79 29.17 -13.08
N LEU A 161 -17.50 29.93 -12.23
CA LEU A 161 -17.53 29.72 -10.77
C LEU A 161 -18.64 28.76 -10.33
N SER A 162 -19.56 28.38 -11.23
CA SER A 162 -20.66 27.44 -10.96
C SER A 162 -20.42 26.04 -11.52
N GLU A 163 -19.47 25.87 -12.45
CA GLU A 163 -19.08 24.54 -12.93
C GLU A 163 -18.30 23.76 -11.86
N PRO A 164 -18.62 22.48 -11.61
CA PRO A 164 -17.84 21.64 -10.71
C PRO A 164 -16.42 21.41 -11.28
N SER A 165 -15.43 21.33 -10.39
CA SER A 165 -14.06 20.98 -10.78
C SER A 165 -14.05 19.66 -11.55
N VAL A 166 -13.39 19.62 -12.71
CA VAL A 166 -13.20 18.39 -13.51
C VAL A 166 -12.45 17.33 -12.71
N PHE A 167 -11.57 17.75 -11.79
CA PHE A 167 -10.75 16.86 -10.97
C PHE A 167 -11.26 16.84 -9.52
N PRO A 168 -11.59 15.65 -8.98
CA PRO A 168 -11.73 15.43 -7.55
C PRO A 168 -10.37 15.65 -6.87
N VAL A 169 -10.33 16.62 -5.95
CA VAL A 169 -9.17 16.91 -5.11
C VAL A 169 -9.53 16.58 -3.67
N THR A 170 -8.74 15.71 -3.04
CA THR A 170 -8.85 15.43 -1.60
C THR A 170 -7.67 16.06 -0.89
N VAL A 171 -7.93 16.87 0.13
CA VAL A 171 -6.87 17.47 0.95
C VAL A 171 -6.94 16.92 2.36
N TYR A 172 -5.78 16.55 2.87
CA TYR A 172 -5.60 15.98 4.20
C TYR A 172 -4.63 16.87 4.98
N ARG A 173 -4.88 17.07 6.26
CA ARG A 173 -3.88 17.54 7.22
C ARG A 173 -3.06 16.34 7.68
N MET A 174 -1.74 16.45 7.62
CA MET A 174 -0.85 15.39 8.11
C MET A 174 -0.67 15.58 9.62
N HIS A 175 -0.80 14.51 10.40
CA HIS A 175 -0.60 14.49 11.84
C HIS A 175 0.59 13.60 12.19
N ARG A 176 1.34 14.05 13.19
CA ARG A 176 2.46 13.30 13.75
C ARG A 176 1.96 12.18 14.66
N VAL A 177 2.56 11.01 14.53
CA VAL A 177 2.35 9.87 15.42
C VAL A 177 3.60 9.65 16.24
N HIS A 178 3.45 9.63 17.57
CA HIS A 178 4.58 9.36 18.45
C HIS A 178 4.93 7.86 18.48
N VAL A 179 6.09 7.50 17.95
CA VAL A 179 6.57 6.11 17.86
C VAL A 179 7.41 5.77 19.09
N ARG A 180 6.81 5.03 20.03
CA ARG A 180 7.47 4.60 21.29
C ARG A 180 8.54 3.52 21.09
N HIS A 181 8.40 2.70 20.06
CA HIS A 181 9.27 1.57 19.76
C HIS A 181 9.59 1.61 18.27
N LEU A 182 10.81 2.02 17.95
CA LEU A 182 11.31 1.95 16.57
C LEU A 182 11.55 0.47 16.21
N PRO A 183 11.23 0.04 14.98
CA PRO A 183 11.50 -1.33 14.55
C PRO A 183 13.01 -1.60 14.52
N GLY A 184 13.39 -2.86 14.70
CA GLY A 184 14.80 -3.26 14.87
C GLY A 184 15.64 -2.97 13.63
N TRP A 185 15.04 -3.00 12.43
CA TRP A 185 15.71 -2.55 11.20
C TRP A 185 16.08 -1.06 11.25
N MET A 186 15.18 -0.18 11.73
CA MET A 186 15.48 1.25 11.86
C MET A 186 16.56 1.49 12.92
N ILE A 187 16.52 0.75 14.03
CA ILE A 187 17.57 0.78 15.06
C ILE A 187 18.94 0.33 14.53
N ARG A 188 18.97 -0.54 13.51
CA ARG A 188 20.19 -1.08 12.89
C ARG A 188 20.75 -0.23 11.75
N PHE A 189 19.89 0.38 10.93
CA PHE A 189 20.28 0.98 9.66
C PHE A 189 20.16 2.51 9.60
N VAL A 190 19.45 3.15 10.54
CA VAL A 190 19.34 4.61 10.62
C VAL A 190 20.18 5.11 11.79
N ASP A 191 21.00 6.14 11.59
CA ASP A 191 21.79 6.77 12.66
C ASP A 191 20.87 7.23 13.80
N PRO A 192 21.22 7.04 15.08
CA PRO A 192 20.45 7.57 16.21
C PRO A 192 20.01 9.04 16.08
N ALA A 193 20.79 9.90 15.43
CA ALA A 193 20.46 11.31 15.21
C ALA A 193 19.38 11.54 14.13
N ASP A 194 19.23 10.62 13.17
CA ASP A 194 18.31 10.73 12.03
C ASP A 194 16.97 10.00 12.27
N ARG A 195 16.76 9.43 13.47
CA ARG A 195 15.54 8.67 13.82
C ARG A 195 14.38 9.59 14.17
N ASP A 196 13.44 9.72 13.25
CA ASP A 196 12.17 10.38 13.53
C ASP A 196 11.31 9.54 14.48
N THR A 197 10.95 10.13 15.63
CA THR A 197 10.05 9.53 16.64
C THR A 197 8.66 10.16 16.63
N GLU A 198 8.44 11.15 15.76
CA GLU A 198 7.15 11.81 15.52
C GLU A 198 6.81 11.91 14.01
N PRO A 199 6.94 10.83 13.21
CA PRO A 199 6.66 10.86 11.78
C PRO A 199 5.22 11.28 11.46
N GLU A 200 5.06 11.98 10.35
CA GLU A 200 3.80 12.53 9.85
C GLU A 200 3.02 11.49 9.05
N ASP A 201 2.49 10.50 9.77
CA ASP A 201 1.94 9.25 9.24
C ASP A 201 0.41 9.26 9.08
N VAL A 202 -0.32 10.12 9.81
CA VAL A 202 -1.79 10.10 9.82
C VAL A 202 -2.38 11.22 8.96
N LEU A 203 -2.99 10.83 7.83
CA LEU A 203 -3.71 11.71 6.93
C LEU A 203 -5.18 11.89 7.36
N VAL A 204 -5.54 13.08 7.85
CA VAL A 204 -6.92 13.39 8.23
C VAL A 204 -7.54 14.34 7.19
N PRO A 205 -8.65 13.99 6.50
CA PRO A 205 -9.29 14.88 5.55
C PRO A 205 -9.60 16.25 6.16
N VAL A 206 -9.36 17.34 5.44
CA VAL A 206 -9.58 18.70 5.96
C VAL A 206 -11.04 18.96 6.34
N SER A 207 -11.98 18.23 5.75
CA SER A 207 -13.41 18.26 6.09
C SER A 207 -13.81 17.38 7.29
N ALA A 208 -12.87 16.64 7.88
CA ALA A 208 -13.17 15.75 9.00
C ALA A 208 -13.53 16.55 10.27
N PRO A 209 -14.54 16.12 11.05
CA PRO A 209 -15.04 16.86 12.21
C PRO A 209 -14.07 16.88 13.41
N ARG A 210 -12.96 16.13 13.35
CA ARG A 210 -11.87 16.11 14.32
C ARG A 210 -10.56 15.95 13.57
N GLY A 211 -9.53 16.70 13.93
CA GLY A 211 -8.21 16.67 13.28
C GLY A 211 -8.14 17.28 11.88
N GLY A 212 -9.26 17.63 11.24
CA GLY A 212 -9.29 18.34 9.95
C GLY A 212 -8.92 19.82 10.07
N LEU A 213 -9.61 20.66 9.28
CA LEU A 213 -9.55 22.12 9.33
C LEU A 213 -10.87 22.71 9.87
N ALA A 214 -10.86 23.03 11.17
CA ALA A 214 -11.75 24.00 11.80
C ALA A 214 -11.11 24.53 13.11
N GLU A 215 -9.78 24.60 13.15
CA GLU A 215 -8.99 25.00 14.32
C GLU A 215 -8.36 26.39 14.11
N THR A 216 -7.75 26.95 15.15
CA THR A 216 -6.86 28.12 15.00
C THR A 216 -5.46 27.64 14.67
N LEU A 217 -4.87 28.14 13.58
CA LEU A 217 -3.47 27.85 13.24
C LEU A 217 -2.59 28.90 13.93
N GLU A 218 -1.78 28.46 14.89
CA GLU A 218 -0.97 29.34 15.72
C GLU A 218 0.28 29.87 14.99
N PRO A 219 0.74 31.10 15.27
CA PRO A 219 1.96 31.66 14.69
C PRO A 219 3.20 30.81 14.99
N GLY A 220 4.12 30.74 14.03
CA GLY A 220 5.41 30.05 14.14
C GLY A 220 5.33 28.53 14.07
N ARG A 221 4.12 27.93 14.00
CA ARG A 221 3.94 26.48 13.84
C ARG A 221 3.71 26.12 12.38
N SER A 222 4.44 25.14 11.88
CA SER A 222 4.17 24.52 10.57
C SER A 222 2.99 23.55 10.67
N TYR A 223 2.13 23.60 9.65
CA TYR A 223 0.99 22.71 9.45
C TYR A 223 1.17 22.03 8.08
N PRO A 224 1.60 20.75 8.05
CA PRO A 224 1.75 19.99 6.81
C PRO A 224 0.40 19.51 6.28
N PHE A 225 0.23 19.60 4.96
CA PHE A 225 -0.93 19.12 4.22
C PHE A 225 -0.49 18.21 3.09
N TRP A 226 -1.24 17.13 2.90
CA TRP A 226 -1.15 16.23 1.76
C TRP A 226 -2.34 16.46 0.83
N VAL A 227 -2.09 16.47 -0.47
CA VAL A 227 -3.12 16.72 -1.49
C VAL A 227 -3.08 15.59 -2.50
N ASP A 228 -4.20 14.91 -2.67
CA ASP A 228 -4.43 13.96 -3.76
C ASP A 228 -5.30 14.62 -4.83
N LEU A 229 -4.82 14.63 -6.08
CA LEU A 229 -5.58 15.04 -7.26
C LEU A 229 -5.82 13.82 -8.14
N PHE A 230 -7.08 13.42 -8.28
CA PHE A 230 -7.47 12.35 -9.20
C PHE A 230 -7.83 12.91 -10.57
N VAL A 231 -7.26 12.33 -11.64
CA VAL A 231 -7.57 12.64 -13.04
C VAL A 231 -8.57 11.59 -13.57
N PRO A 232 -9.87 11.90 -13.69
CA PRO A 232 -10.86 10.89 -14.08
C PRO A 232 -10.66 10.39 -15.52
N LYS A 233 -11.20 9.20 -15.80
CA LYS A 233 -11.32 8.69 -17.16
C LYS A 233 -12.14 9.64 -18.04
N GLY A 234 -11.73 9.76 -19.31
CA GLY A 234 -12.34 10.67 -20.27
C GLY A 234 -11.87 12.13 -20.15
N THR A 235 -10.96 12.44 -19.23
CA THR A 235 -10.27 13.74 -19.21
C THR A 235 -9.52 13.96 -20.53
N GLU A 236 -9.67 15.15 -21.11
CA GLU A 236 -8.97 15.57 -22.32
C GLU A 236 -7.48 15.84 -21.99
N ALA A 237 -6.55 15.36 -22.83
CA ALA A 237 -5.13 15.63 -22.62
C ALA A 237 -4.82 17.12 -22.86
N GLY A 238 -4.03 17.74 -21.98
CA GLY A 238 -3.70 19.15 -22.04
C GLY A 238 -3.26 19.73 -20.70
N VAL A 239 -3.00 21.04 -20.68
CA VAL A 239 -2.62 21.77 -19.46
C VAL A 239 -3.89 22.30 -18.79
N TYR A 240 -3.98 22.18 -17.47
CA TYR A 240 -5.08 22.68 -16.65
C TYR A 240 -4.55 23.58 -15.53
N ASP A 241 -5.11 24.78 -15.38
CA ASP A 241 -4.84 25.65 -14.24
C ASP A 241 -5.97 25.58 -13.20
N GLY A 242 -5.59 25.39 -11.95
CA GLY A 242 -6.46 25.36 -10.76
C GLY A 242 -5.71 25.91 -9.55
N GLY A 243 -6.07 25.46 -8.35
CA GLY A 243 -5.34 25.87 -7.15
C GLY A 243 -6.03 25.54 -5.84
N LEU A 244 -5.38 25.87 -4.73
CA LEU A 244 -5.95 25.85 -3.39
C LEU A 244 -5.99 27.27 -2.82
N GLU A 245 -7.04 27.57 -2.07
CA GLU A 245 -7.25 28.86 -1.42
C GLU A 245 -7.46 28.62 0.09
N VAL A 246 -6.51 29.08 0.90
CA VAL A 246 -6.62 29.05 2.37
C VAL A 246 -7.16 30.37 2.86
N ARG A 247 -8.23 30.32 3.66
CA ARG A 247 -8.92 31.48 4.26
C ARG A 247 -8.87 31.40 5.78
N GLY A 248 -8.93 32.53 6.45
CA GLY A 248 -9.13 32.59 7.90
C GLY A 248 -9.02 34.01 8.47
N GLY A 249 -9.66 34.26 9.62
CA GLY A 249 -9.48 35.46 10.44
C GLY A 249 -9.70 36.83 9.77
N GLY A 250 -10.37 36.91 8.62
CA GLY A 250 -10.49 38.15 7.84
C GLY A 250 -9.21 38.59 7.12
N SER A 251 -8.17 37.75 7.12
CA SER A 251 -6.96 37.97 6.32
C SER A 251 -7.24 37.77 4.83
N PRO A 252 -6.45 38.39 3.93
CA PRO A 252 -6.47 38.06 2.51
C PRO A 252 -6.27 36.54 2.30
N PRO A 253 -6.94 35.92 1.32
CA PRO A 253 -6.77 34.51 1.04
C PRO A 253 -5.36 34.20 0.55
N LEU A 254 -4.77 33.14 1.09
CA LEU A 254 -3.49 32.62 0.63
C LEU A 254 -3.75 31.63 -0.50
N VAL A 255 -3.10 31.84 -1.65
CA VAL A 255 -3.36 31.07 -2.88
C VAL A 255 -2.14 30.24 -3.27
N VAL A 256 -2.36 28.94 -3.47
CA VAL A 256 -1.45 28.03 -4.18
C VAL A 256 -2.02 27.86 -5.58
N ASP A 257 -1.35 28.43 -6.59
CA ASP A 257 -1.71 28.19 -7.99
C ASP A 257 -1.17 26.80 -8.40
N ILE A 258 -2.00 25.96 -9.03
CA ILE A 258 -1.60 24.61 -9.46
C ILE A 258 -1.80 24.49 -10.97
N THR A 259 -0.75 24.11 -11.68
CA THR A 259 -0.80 23.78 -13.11
C THR A 259 -0.58 22.28 -13.28
N LEU A 260 -1.48 21.60 -13.98
CA LEU A 260 -1.47 20.15 -14.21
C LEU A 260 -1.40 19.84 -15.71
N GLU A 261 -0.34 19.19 -16.17
CA GLU A 261 -0.28 18.59 -17.52
C GLU A 261 -0.88 17.17 -17.47
N VAL A 262 -2.04 16.99 -18.10
CA VAL A 262 -2.64 15.66 -18.34
C VAL A 262 -2.10 15.12 -19.66
N VAL A 263 -1.32 14.03 -19.60
CA VAL A 263 -0.76 13.38 -20.79
C VAL A 263 -1.77 12.43 -21.45
N PRO A 264 -1.68 12.18 -22.77
CA PRO A 264 -2.59 11.27 -23.50
C PRO A 264 -2.26 9.78 -23.27
N VAL A 265 -2.09 9.39 -22.01
CA VAL A 265 -1.87 8.01 -21.55
C VAL A 265 -2.96 7.70 -20.53
N VAL A 266 -3.55 6.50 -20.60
CA VAL A 266 -4.61 6.06 -19.68
C VAL A 266 -4.06 4.91 -18.85
N LEU A 267 -4.04 5.07 -17.53
CA LEU A 267 -3.74 3.95 -16.62
C LEU A 267 -4.91 2.94 -16.63
N PRO A 268 -4.62 1.62 -16.62
CA PRO A 268 -5.66 0.61 -16.51
C PRO A 268 -6.45 0.78 -15.20
N ASP A 269 -7.68 0.28 -15.20
CA ASP A 269 -8.48 0.20 -13.97
C ASP A 269 -7.91 -0.82 -12.99
N GLU A 270 -7.46 -1.96 -13.53
CA GLU A 270 -6.91 -3.07 -12.79
C GLU A 270 -5.40 -2.91 -12.69
N ALA A 271 -4.85 -3.07 -11.49
CA ALA A 271 -3.41 -3.07 -11.27
C ALA A 271 -2.81 -4.42 -11.67
N ASP A 272 -1.79 -4.42 -12.53
CA ASP A 272 -1.05 -5.64 -12.93
C ASP A 272 -0.41 -6.34 -11.72
N VAL A 273 0.00 -5.56 -10.71
CA VAL A 273 0.47 -6.06 -9.41
C VAL A 273 -0.64 -5.86 -8.37
N GLN A 274 -1.12 -6.96 -7.81
CA GLN A 274 -2.14 -6.95 -6.76
C GLN A 274 -1.48 -6.81 -5.39
N VAL A 275 -1.72 -5.69 -4.69
CA VAL A 275 -1.25 -5.50 -3.31
C VAL A 275 -2.33 -5.98 -2.35
N LEU A 276 -2.13 -7.16 -1.77
CA LEU A 276 -3.03 -7.67 -0.73
C LEU A 276 -2.91 -6.81 0.53
N ALA A 277 -4.05 -6.37 1.06
CA ALA A 277 -4.13 -5.59 2.29
C ALA A 277 -5.02 -6.34 3.32
N PRO A 278 -4.44 -7.26 4.11
CA PRO A 278 -5.15 -7.90 5.21
C PRO A 278 -5.62 -6.88 6.24
N LEU A 279 -6.90 -6.92 6.56
CA LEU A 279 -7.54 -6.00 7.50
C LEU A 279 -8.05 -6.77 8.73
N ASP A 280 -7.39 -6.56 9.87
CA ASP A 280 -7.91 -6.93 11.18
C ASP A 280 -9.13 -6.03 11.49
N HIS A 281 -10.31 -6.58 11.19
CA HIS A 281 -11.57 -5.90 11.39
C HIS A 281 -11.99 -5.85 12.86
N GLU A 282 -11.45 -6.72 13.72
CA GLU A 282 -11.73 -6.71 15.16
C GLU A 282 -11.04 -5.51 15.83
N GLN A 283 -9.76 -5.30 15.55
CA GLN A 283 -9.00 -4.13 15.98
C GLN A 283 -9.59 -2.83 15.42
N LEU A 284 -10.00 -2.81 14.14
CA LEU A 284 -10.70 -1.67 13.54
C LEU A 284 -11.97 -1.31 14.35
N PHE A 285 -12.79 -2.30 14.71
CA PHE A 285 -13.99 -2.08 15.50
C PHE A 285 -13.66 -1.60 16.92
N ARG A 286 -12.74 -2.26 17.62
CA ARG A 286 -12.28 -1.87 18.97
C ARG A 286 -11.72 -0.44 19.01
N HIS A 287 -11.05 0.01 17.95
CA HIS A 287 -10.47 1.35 17.87
C HIS A 287 -11.54 2.44 17.65
N HIS A 288 -12.47 2.24 16.71
CA HIS A 288 -13.40 3.29 16.27
C HIS A 288 -14.79 3.26 16.92
N ILE A 289 -15.11 2.22 17.70
CA ILE A 289 -16.40 2.05 18.38
C ILE A 289 -16.13 1.96 19.90
N PRO A 290 -16.24 3.08 20.65
CA PRO A 290 -15.83 3.15 22.06
C PRO A 290 -16.51 2.15 23.01
N THR A 291 -17.70 1.65 22.66
CA THR A 291 -18.41 0.61 23.42
C THR A 291 -17.73 -0.77 23.36
N LEU A 292 -16.79 -0.96 22.43
CA LEU A 292 -15.99 -2.18 22.26
C LEU A 292 -14.57 -2.06 22.84
N SER A 293 -14.10 -0.85 23.13
CA SER A 293 -12.73 -0.58 23.59
C SER A 293 -12.46 -1.03 25.04
N GLY A 294 -13.45 -1.63 25.72
CA GLY A 294 -13.34 -2.13 27.09
C GLY A 294 -12.75 -3.54 27.15
N ALA A 295 -11.83 -3.76 28.10
CA ALA A 295 -11.25 -5.07 28.40
C ALA A 295 -12.34 -6.04 28.89
N GLY A 296 -12.87 -6.87 27.97
CA GLY A 296 -14.00 -7.76 28.22
C GLY A 296 -14.96 -7.87 27.04
N SER A 297 -14.95 -6.92 26.10
CA SER A 297 -15.61 -7.09 24.79
C SER A 297 -14.73 -7.92 23.86
N ALA A 298 -14.66 -9.22 24.16
CA ALA A 298 -14.45 -10.20 23.10
C ALA A 298 -15.70 -10.12 22.23
N LEU A 299 -15.54 -9.71 20.96
CA LEU A 299 -16.60 -9.96 20.00
C LEU A 299 -16.70 -11.48 19.90
N ALA A 300 -17.86 -12.04 20.26
CA ALA A 300 -18.08 -13.47 20.12
C ALA A 300 -17.80 -13.83 18.66
N VAL A 301 -16.78 -14.67 18.46
CA VAL A 301 -15.98 -14.73 17.23
C VAL A 301 -16.87 -14.76 15.99
N ASP A 302 -16.56 -13.85 15.06
CA ASP A 302 -17.11 -13.71 13.71
C ASP A 302 -18.58 -13.33 13.52
N ASP A 303 -19.37 -13.00 14.57
CA ASP A 303 -20.77 -12.56 14.39
C ASP A 303 -21.15 -11.18 14.95
N TRP A 304 -20.37 -10.15 14.58
CA TRP A 304 -20.73 -8.75 14.83
C TRP A 304 -22.07 -8.32 14.20
N ARG A 305 -22.64 -9.13 13.29
CA ARG A 305 -23.91 -8.86 12.59
C ARG A 305 -25.12 -8.94 13.52
N GLY A 306 -25.02 -9.76 14.59
CA GLY A 306 -26.00 -9.81 15.69
C GLY A 306 -25.78 -8.76 16.78
N HIS A 307 -24.66 -8.03 16.76
CA HIS A 307 -24.31 -7.05 17.80
C HIS A 307 -25.17 -5.77 17.67
N PRO A 308 -25.53 -5.07 18.78
CA PRO A 308 -26.30 -3.82 18.72
C PRO A 308 -25.66 -2.72 17.85
N GLU A 309 -24.32 -2.62 17.84
CA GLU A 309 -23.56 -1.71 16.97
C GLU A 309 -23.35 -2.25 15.54
N GLY A 310 -23.92 -3.41 15.17
CA GLY A 310 -23.64 -4.12 13.92
C GLY A 310 -23.81 -3.27 12.65
N LYS A 311 -24.78 -2.35 12.64
CA LYS A 311 -24.96 -1.36 11.55
C LYS A 311 -23.78 -0.39 11.44
N ARG A 312 -23.24 0.08 12.56
CA ARG A 312 -22.08 0.98 12.62
C ARG A 312 -20.79 0.25 12.27
N MET A 313 -20.61 -0.97 12.77
CA MET A 313 -19.51 -1.87 12.40
C MET A 313 -19.48 -2.12 10.90
N HIS A 314 -20.62 -2.49 10.29
CA HIS A 314 -20.71 -2.72 8.85
C HIS A 314 -20.46 -1.43 8.03
N ALA A 315 -20.98 -0.28 8.47
CA ALA A 315 -20.73 1.01 7.81
C ALA A 315 -19.24 1.41 7.86
N LEU A 316 -18.59 1.23 9.01
CA LEU A 316 -17.15 1.46 9.21
C LEU A 316 -16.32 0.53 8.32
N LEU A 317 -16.55 -0.79 8.41
CA LEU A 317 -15.85 -1.78 7.58
C LEU A 317 -15.98 -1.44 6.09
N ARG A 318 -17.20 -1.17 5.62
CA ARG A 318 -17.45 -0.83 4.20
C ARG A 318 -16.80 0.48 3.78
N ALA A 319 -16.65 1.46 4.68
CA ALA A 319 -15.90 2.68 4.39
C ALA A 319 -14.39 2.39 4.25
N THR A 320 -13.81 1.64 5.18
CA THR A 320 -12.39 1.23 5.14
C THR A 320 -12.06 0.41 3.89
N LEU A 321 -12.87 -0.62 3.57
CA LEU A 321 -12.68 -1.45 2.37
C LEU A 321 -12.74 -0.63 1.08
N ARG A 322 -13.60 0.39 1.01
CA ARG A 322 -13.70 1.29 -0.14
C ARG A 322 -12.50 2.22 -0.29
N GLU A 323 -11.95 2.71 0.82
CA GLU A 323 -10.76 3.55 0.77
C GLU A 323 -9.55 2.73 0.33
N LEU A 324 -9.36 1.51 0.87
CA LEU A 324 -8.32 0.58 0.43
C LEU A 324 -8.42 0.28 -1.09
N HIS A 325 -9.63 -0.04 -1.58
CA HIS A 325 -9.88 -0.26 -3.00
C HIS A 325 -9.65 0.99 -3.87
N ARG A 326 -10.05 2.18 -3.39
CA ARG A 326 -9.77 3.48 -4.06
C ARG A 326 -8.26 3.71 -4.24
N HIS A 327 -7.44 3.27 -3.28
CA HIS A 327 -5.97 3.30 -3.37
C HIS A 327 -5.38 2.08 -4.12
N ARG A 328 -6.20 1.35 -4.90
CA ARG A 328 -5.84 0.17 -5.70
C ARG A 328 -5.25 -1.00 -4.89
N LEU A 329 -5.51 -1.04 -3.59
CA LEU A 329 -5.21 -2.20 -2.75
C LEU A 329 -6.32 -3.24 -2.90
N THR A 330 -5.97 -4.52 -2.72
CA THR A 330 -6.95 -5.60 -2.59
C THR A 330 -7.18 -5.85 -1.09
N PRO A 331 -8.20 -5.23 -0.47
CA PRO A 331 -8.50 -5.50 0.93
C PRO A 331 -9.00 -6.93 1.10
N VAL A 332 -8.46 -7.65 2.09
CA VAL A 332 -8.91 -9.01 2.43
C VAL A 332 -9.20 -9.12 3.92
N LEU A 333 -10.14 -9.98 4.29
CA LEU A 333 -10.57 -10.21 5.67
C LEU A 333 -10.17 -11.63 6.07
N PRO A 334 -8.91 -11.86 6.50
CA PRO A 334 -8.41 -13.21 6.77
C PRO A 334 -9.22 -13.90 7.88
N ASP A 335 -9.62 -13.15 8.90
CA ASP A 335 -10.34 -13.66 10.07
C ASP A 335 -11.86 -13.76 9.84
N LEU A 336 -12.38 -13.35 8.67
CA LEU A 336 -13.81 -13.50 8.39
C LEU A 336 -14.11 -14.93 7.98
N THR A 337 -14.84 -15.68 8.83
CA THR A 337 -15.21 -17.07 8.56
C THR A 337 -16.72 -17.25 8.36
N PRO A 338 -17.16 -18.28 7.60
CA PRO A 338 -18.55 -18.73 7.61
C PRO A 338 -18.86 -19.45 8.93
N LYS A 339 -20.14 -19.60 9.27
CA LYS A 339 -20.51 -20.27 10.52
C LYS A 339 -20.34 -21.79 10.38
N ILE A 340 -19.30 -22.33 11.01
CA ILE A 340 -18.99 -23.76 11.01
C ILE A 340 -19.67 -24.44 12.19
N THR A 341 -20.34 -25.58 11.93
CA THR A 341 -20.93 -26.43 12.97
C THR A 341 -20.60 -27.90 12.72
N THR A 342 -20.30 -28.63 13.79
CA THR A 342 -20.03 -30.07 13.74
C THR A 342 -21.15 -30.82 14.45
N ARG A 343 -21.87 -31.68 13.74
CA ARG A 343 -22.95 -32.49 14.31
C ARG A 343 -22.41 -33.73 15.04
N PRO A 344 -23.19 -34.33 15.97
CA PRO A 344 -22.86 -35.64 16.53
C PRO A 344 -22.56 -36.65 15.40
N GLY A 345 -21.42 -37.35 15.50
CA GLY A 345 -20.89 -38.20 14.42
C GLY A 345 -19.82 -37.55 13.54
N GLY A 346 -19.53 -36.25 13.70
CA GLY A 346 -18.45 -35.58 12.95
C GLY A 346 -18.84 -35.18 11.52
N GLU A 347 -20.14 -35.00 11.26
CA GLU A 347 -20.61 -34.35 10.05
C GLU A 347 -20.36 -32.83 10.17
N LEU A 348 -19.76 -32.26 9.13
CA LEU A 348 -19.44 -30.84 9.03
C LEU A 348 -20.59 -30.13 8.29
N SER A 349 -21.07 -29.01 8.84
CA SER A 349 -22.13 -28.19 8.26
C SER A 349 -21.71 -26.73 8.31
N VAL A 350 -21.59 -26.09 7.15
CA VAL A 350 -21.13 -24.70 6.99
C VAL A 350 -22.30 -23.83 6.53
N ASP A 351 -22.56 -22.73 7.23
CA ASP A 351 -23.55 -21.72 6.88
C ASP A 351 -22.87 -20.45 6.35
N TRP A 352 -23.02 -20.25 5.04
CA TRP A 352 -22.43 -19.16 4.25
C TRP A 352 -23.26 -17.87 4.27
N THR A 353 -24.51 -17.91 4.74
CA THR A 353 -25.50 -16.81 4.58
C THR A 353 -24.94 -15.46 5.01
N ALA A 354 -24.26 -15.43 6.15
CA ALA A 354 -23.76 -14.22 6.77
C ALA A 354 -22.35 -13.82 6.28
N TYR A 355 -21.62 -14.77 5.67
CA TYR A 355 -20.35 -14.54 4.98
C TYR A 355 -20.61 -13.88 3.62
N ASP A 356 -21.48 -14.48 2.80
CA ASP A 356 -21.84 -13.99 1.46
C ASP A 356 -22.45 -12.59 1.49
N ALA A 357 -23.20 -12.25 2.55
CA ALA A 357 -23.75 -10.91 2.76
C ALA A 357 -22.67 -9.81 2.90
N VAL A 358 -21.46 -10.17 3.32
CA VAL A 358 -20.30 -9.26 3.42
C VAL A 358 -19.40 -9.40 2.19
N VAL A 359 -19.07 -10.64 1.81
CA VAL A 359 -18.06 -10.97 0.79
C VAL A 359 -18.60 -10.85 -0.63
N GLY A 360 -19.82 -11.30 -0.90
CA GLY A 360 -20.41 -11.30 -2.24
C GLY A 360 -20.35 -9.93 -2.92
N PRO A 361 -20.81 -8.84 -2.27
CA PRO A 361 -20.69 -7.48 -2.82
C PRO A 361 -19.26 -7.02 -3.13
N LEU A 362 -18.23 -7.58 -2.48
CA LEU A 362 -16.82 -7.27 -2.77
C LEU A 362 -16.36 -8.05 -4.02
N LEU A 363 -16.73 -9.33 -4.13
CA LEU A 363 -16.31 -10.21 -5.22
C LEU A 363 -17.13 -10.04 -6.52
N ASP A 364 -18.28 -9.36 -6.46
CA ASP A 364 -19.06 -8.96 -7.63
C ASP A 364 -19.01 -7.45 -7.94
N GLY A 365 -18.24 -6.68 -7.16
CA GLY A 365 -18.04 -5.24 -7.37
C GLY A 365 -19.18 -4.34 -6.90
N ARG A 366 -20.33 -4.85 -6.42
CA ARG A 366 -21.44 -4.01 -5.88
C ARG A 366 -21.06 -3.20 -4.64
N ALA A 367 -19.94 -3.50 -3.98
CA ALA A 367 -19.41 -2.72 -2.88
C ALA A 367 -18.84 -1.37 -3.33
N PHE A 368 -18.25 -1.30 -4.52
CA PHE A 368 -17.43 -0.20 -5.02
C PHE A 368 -18.16 0.67 -6.05
N SER A 369 -17.69 1.89 -6.26
CA SER A 369 -18.31 2.88 -7.16
C SER A 369 -18.02 2.62 -8.64
N ASP A 370 -16.86 2.06 -8.93
CA ASP A 370 -16.39 1.66 -10.27
C ASP A 370 -16.98 0.32 -10.76
N ARG A 371 -17.63 -0.44 -9.85
CA ARG A 371 -18.13 -1.81 -10.07
C ARG A 371 -17.06 -2.85 -10.38
N LEU A 372 -15.80 -2.59 -10.03
CA LEU A 372 -14.72 -3.54 -10.20
C LEU A 372 -14.74 -4.57 -9.04
N PRO A 373 -14.81 -5.87 -9.32
CA PRO A 373 -14.73 -6.89 -8.27
C PRO A 373 -13.30 -7.03 -7.76
N LEU A 374 -13.13 -7.45 -6.50
CA LEU A 374 -11.83 -7.90 -6.02
C LEU A 374 -11.41 -9.16 -6.79
N ARG A 375 -10.22 -9.14 -7.41
CA ARG A 375 -9.69 -10.25 -8.20
C ARG A 375 -9.09 -11.38 -7.37
N ARG A 376 -8.79 -11.11 -6.10
CA ARG A 376 -8.12 -12.01 -5.17
C ARG A 376 -8.84 -12.01 -3.83
N TRP A 377 -9.13 -13.20 -3.31
CA TRP A 377 -9.79 -13.37 -2.02
C TRP A 377 -9.36 -14.67 -1.33
N PRO A 378 -8.98 -14.64 -0.04
CA PRO A 378 -8.62 -15.86 0.67
C PRO A 378 -9.85 -16.76 0.87
N VAL A 379 -9.68 -18.06 0.64
CA VAL A 379 -10.58 -19.08 1.18
C VAL A 379 -10.56 -18.94 2.71
N PRO A 380 -11.73 -18.86 3.37
CA PRO A 380 -11.77 -18.55 4.79
C PRO A 380 -11.22 -19.71 5.61
N LEU A 381 -10.01 -19.54 6.14
CA LEU A 381 -9.35 -20.48 7.03
C LEU A 381 -9.53 -19.98 8.46
N SER A 382 -10.43 -20.61 9.21
CA SER A 382 -10.66 -20.24 10.61
C SER A 382 -9.50 -20.65 11.53
N GLU A 383 -9.58 -20.25 12.80
CA GLU A 383 -8.70 -20.67 13.91
C GLU A 383 -8.45 -22.20 13.99
N LEU A 384 -9.26 -23.01 13.30
CA LEU A 384 -8.94 -24.41 13.01
C LEU A 384 -7.46 -24.56 12.58
N LEU A 385 -6.96 -23.80 11.60
CA LEU A 385 -5.54 -23.90 11.19
C LEU A 385 -4.56 -23.43 12.27
N ALA A 386 -4.89 -22.40 13.05
CA ALA A 386 -4.05 -21.99 14.19
C ALA A 386 -3.90 -23.12 15.23
N SER A 387 -4.90 -24.00 15.35
CA SER A 387 -4.82 -25.22 16.18
C SER A 387 -4.00 -26.36 15.54
N TYR A 388 -3.75 -26.34 14.22
CA TYR A 388 -2.86 -27.30 13.54
C TYR A 388 -1.39 -27.07 13.91
N GLU A 389 -0.98 -25.81 14.01
CA GLU A 389 0.40 -25.45 14.34
C GLU A 389 0.78 -25.75 15.79
N ARG A 390 -0.22 -25.76 16.68
CA ARG A 390 -0.05 -25.97 18.12
C ARG A 390 -1.07 -26.99 18.66
N PRO A 391 -0.90 -28.30 18.36
CA PRO A 391 -1.58 -29.33 19.15
C PRO A 391 -1.21 -29.13 20.64
N PRO A 392 -2.19 -29.16 21.57
CA PRO A 392 -1.93 -28.93 22.99
C PRO A 392 -0.75 -29.75 23.50
N THR A 393 0.22 -29.07 24.11
CA THR A 393 1.51 -29.64 24.49
C THR A 393 1.34 -30.89 25.36
N GLY A 394 1.61 -32.05 24.78
CA GLY A 394 1.45 -33.36 25.44
C GLY A 394 0.59 -34.37 24.67
N GLN A 395 -0.23 -33.94 23.70
CA GLN A 395 -1.11 -34.83 22.91
C GLN A 395 -0.85 -34.74 21.40
N ARG A 396 0.40 -34.94 20.97
CA ARG A 396 0.72 -35.31 19.58
C ARG A 396 0.43 -36.80 19.35
N ASP A 397 -0.83 -37.22 19.54
CA ASP A 397 -1.25 -38.50 18.98
C ASP A 397 -1.37 -38.33 17.46
N ALA A 398 -0.73 -39.22 16.70
CA ALA A 398 -0.84 -39.26 15.25
C ALA A 398 -2.30 -39.43 14.79
N GLU A 399 -3.17 -40.03 15.63
CA GLU A 399 -4.61 -40.09 15.36
C GLU A 399 -5.30 -38.73 15.42
N PHE A 400 -4.95 -37.86 16.37
CA PHE A 400 -5.49 -36.50 16.44
C PHE A 400 -5.13 -35.71 15.18
N SER A 401 -3.86 -35.75 14.76
CA SER A 401 -3.39 -35.13 13.51
C SER A 401 -4.12 -35.69 12.28
N ARG A 402 -4.32 -37.02 12.18
CA ARG A 402 -5.08 -37.63 11.07
C ARG A 402 -6.54 -37.18 11.05
N ARG A 403 -7.24 -37.18 12.20
CA ARG A 403 -8.65 -36.77 12.28
C ARG A 403 -8.81 -35.29 11.95
N TYR A 404 -7.91 -34.45 12.45
CA TYR A 404 -7.88 -33.03 12.15
C TYR A 404 -7.63 -32.78 10.65
N ARG A 405 -6.60 -33.42 10.06
CA ARG A 405 -6.30 -33.33 8.62
C ARG A 405 -7.50 -33.72 7.75
N SER A 406 -8.19 -34.80 8.08
CA SER A 406 -9.42 -35.22 7.39
C SER A 406 -10.57 -34.21 7.53
N MET A 407 -10.68 -33.51 8.66
CA MET A 407 -11.67 -32.43 8.85
C MET A 407 -11.32 -31.20 8.03
N LEU A 408 -10.04 -30.80 7.99
CA LEU A 408 -9.53 -29.71 7.17
C LEU A 408 -9.79 -29.96 5.68
N ILE A 409 -9.47 -31.16 5.18
CA ILE A 409 -9.71 -31.56 3.78
C ILE A 409 -11.21 -31.45 3.43
N ARG A 410 -12.10 -31.94 4.31
CA ARG A 410 -13.56 -31.85 4.11
C ARG A 410 -14.08 -30.41 4.14
N TYR A 411 -13.50 -29.55 4.99
CA TYR A 411 -13.87 -28.14 5.06
C TYR A 411 -13.41 -27.38 3.81
N LEU A 412 -12.16 -27.59 3.38
CA LEU A 412 -11.62 -27.00 2.16
C LEU A 412 -12.38 -27.43 0.91
N ALA A 413 -12.82 -28.69 0.82
CA ALA A 413 -13.67 -29.16 -0.27
C ALA A 413 -15.03 -28.43 -0.28
N ALA A 414 -15.68 -28.29 0.88
CA ALA A 414 -16.92 -27.52 1.01
C ALA A 414 -16.74 -26.02 0.67
N CYS A 415 -15.56 -25.45 0.94
CA CYS A 415 -15.21 -24.11 0.49
C CYS A 415 -15.05 -24.05 -1.04
N ALA A 416 -14.34 -25.01 -1.64
CA ALA A 416 -14.13 -25.06 -3.08
C ALA A 416 -15.45 -25.20 -3.84
N ASP A 417 -16.36 -26.05 -3.38
CA ASP A 417 -17.68 -26.23 -3.97
C ASP A 417 -18.52 -24.94 -3.88
N HIS A 418 -18.60 -24.29 -2.72
CA HIS A 418 -19.31 -23.00 -2.59
C HIS A 418 -18.71 -21.91 -3.49
N PHE A 419 -17.38 -21.81 -3.52
CA PHE A 419 -16.67 -20.85 -4.37
C PHE A 419 -16.80 -21.19 -5.87
N ARG A 420 -17.02 -22.46 -6.23
CA ARG A 420 -17.29 -22.90 -7.60
C ARG A 420 -18.71 -22.55 -8.03
N GLU A 421 -19.71 -22.80 -7.17
CA GLU A 421 -21.12 -22.46 -7.40
C GLU A 421 -21.36 -20.95 -7.53
N THR A 422 -20.65 -20.15 -6.73
CA THR A 422 -20.70 -18.67 -6.77
C THR A 422 -19.82 -18.05 -7.87
N GLY A 423 -18.92 -18.83 -8.49
CA GLY A 423 -17.98 -18.37 -9.51
C GLY A 423 -16.73 -17.64 -8.97
N TRP A 424 -16.49 -17.68 -7.65
CA TRP A 424 -15.36 -17.03 -6.98
C TRP A 424 -14.06 -17.84 -6.99
N LEU A 425 -14.13 -19.16 -7.23
CA LEU A 425 -12.99 -20.09 -7.10
C LEU A 425 -11.74 -19.65 -7.89
N ALA A 426 -11.93 -19.17 -9.13
CA ALA A 426 -10.83 -18.72 -10.00
C ALA A 426 -10.02 -17.52 -9.46
N GLY A 427 -10.63 -16.69 -8.61
CA GLY A 427 -9.97 -15.58 -7.91
C GLY A 427 -9.39 -15.99 -6.56
N SER A 428 -9.81 -17.12 -6.00
CA SER A 428 -9.51 -17.50 -4.62
C SER A 428 -8.19 -18.25 -4.43
N TYR A 429 -7.73 -18.28 -3.18
CA TYR A 429 -6.52 -18.98 -2.75
C TYR A 429 -6.59 -19.35 -1.27
N VAL A 430 -5.95 -20.44 -0.89
CA VAL A 430 -5.70 -20.81 0.51
C VAL A 430 -4.42 -20.12 0.95
N PHE A 431 -4.50 -19.19 1.90
CA PHE A 431 -3.32 -18.49 2.43
C PHE A 431 -2.70 -19.29 3.58
N LEU A 432 -1.44 -19.68 3.41
CA LEU A 432 -0.66 -20.41 4.42
C LEU A 432 0.41 -19.48 4.99
N ASP A 433 0.13 -18.89 6.15
CA ASP A 433 1.11 -18.10 6.90
C ASP A 433 2.09 -19.00 7.65
N VAL A 434 2.96 -19.66 6.90
CA VAL A 434 4.07 -20.46 7.42
C VAL A 434 5.30 -19.60 7.75
N SER A 435 5.09 -18.32 8.08
CA SER A 435 6.17 -17.38 8.38
C SER A 435 7.16 -18.02 9.37
N PRO A 436 8.46 -18.12 9.03
CA PRO A 436 9.45 -18.81 9.87
C PRO A 436 9.84 -18.03 11.14
N CYS A 437 9.08 -16.99 11.48
CA CYS A 437 9.20 -16.27 12.73
C CYS A 437 8.67 -17.18 13.85
N PRO A 438 9.45 -17.49 14.91
CA PRO A 438 9.00 -18.39 15.96
C PRO A 438 7.77 -17.79 16.66
N ALA A 439 6.61 -18.41 16.43
CA ALA A 439 5.31 -17.90 16.86
C ALA A 439 5.31 -17.58 18.36
N GLY A 440 5.28 -16.28 18.69
CA GLY A 440 5.43 -15.76 20.06
C GLY A 440 6.55 -14.73 20.23
N SER A 441 7.51 -14.62 19.32
CA SER A 441 8.48 -13.51 19.32
C SER A 441 8.03 -12.36 18.41
N THR A 442 7.30 -11.40 18.96
CA THR A 442 7.25 -10.03 18.39
C THR A 442 8.60 -9.32 18.47
N ALA A 443 9.56 -9.88 19.22
CA ALA A 443 10.96 -9.65 18.98
C ALA A 443 11.32 -10.13 17.57
N GLU A 444 11.45 -9.20 16.64
CA GLU A 444 12.30 -9.34 15.45
C GLU A 444 13.63 -10.04 15.82
N PRO A 445 14.32 -10.69 14.86
CA PRO A 445 15.66 -11.31 15.04
C PRO A 445 16.76 -10.27 15.28
N SER A 446 16.60 -9.54 16.38
CA SER A 446 17.24 -8.28 16.78
C SER A 446 18.52 -8.54 17.58
N SER A 447 18.58 -9.62 18.36
CA SER A 447 19.84 -10.15 18.89
C SER A 447 20.61 -10.87 17.78
N GLY A 448 21.80 -10.36 17.44
CA GLY A 448 22.69 -10.92 16.41
C GLY A 448 23.36 -12.25 16.79
N ARG A 449 22.60 -13.19 17.38
CA ARG A 449 22.98 -14.60 17.38
C ARG A 449 22.84 -15.10 15.94
N ALA A 450 23.97 -15.06 15.24
CA ALA A 450 24.15 -15.61 13.90
C ALA A 450 23.53 -17.01 13.82
N ALA A 451 23.02 -17.34 12.63
CA ALA A 451 22.49 -18.64 12.22
C ALA A 451 23.05 -19.82 13.03
N SER A 452 22.39 -20.16 14.15
CA SER A 452 22.65 -21.40 14.84
C SER A 452 22.04 -22.53 13.99
N ALA A 453 22.50 -23.77 14.21
CA ALA A 453 21.92 -24.93 13.54
C ALA A 453 20.39 -25.00 13.72
N ASP A 454 19.89 -24.49 14.86
CA ASP A 454 18.48 -24.38 15.21
C ASP A 454 17.67 -23.52 14.22
N GLY A 455 18.27 -22.46 13.65
CA GLY A 455 17.58 -21.57 12.70
C GLY A 455 17.32 -22.25 11.35
N SER A 456 18.30 -23.02 10.86
CA SER A 456 18.14 -23.83 9.64
C SER A 456 17.13 -24.96 9.85
N ALA A 457 17.16 -25.62 11.01
CA ALA A 457 16.17 -26.64 11.37
C ALA A 457 14.74 -26.08 11.51
N ALA A 458 14.60 -24.88 12.10
CA ALA A 458 13.32 -24.19 12.19
C ALA A 458 12.77 -23.84 10.80
N LEU A 459 13.60 -23.29 9.90
CA LEU A 459 13.23 -23.02 8.51
C LEU A 459 12.79 -24.30 7.78
N ALA A 460 13.60 -25.36 7.82
CA ALA A 460 13.26 -26.65 7.20
C ALA A 460 11.90 -27.17 7.69
N SER A 461 11.65 -27.12 8.99
CA SER A 461 10.36 -27.53 9.57
C SER A 461 9.19 -26.64 9.12
N CYS A 462 9.41 -25.36 8.80
CA CYS A 462 8.35 -24.49 8.24
C CYS A 462 8.00 -24.92 6.81
N PHE A 463 8.99 -25.29 5.99
CA PHE A 463 8.75 -25.80 4.64
C PHE A 463 8.11 -27.19 4.61
N GLU A 464 8.47 -28.07 5.55
CA GLU A 464 7.76 -29.35 5.75
C GLU A 464 6.27 -29.14 6.10
N ARG A 465 5.98 -28.18 7.00
CA ARG A 465 4.57 -27.81 7.32
C ARG A 465 3.85 -27.18 6.12
N LEU A 466 4.54 -26.38 5.31
CA LEU A 466 3.98 -25.79 4.09
C LEU A 466 3.59 -26.87 3.08
N ALA A 467 4.50 -27.80 2.78
CA ALA A 467 4.25 -28.89 1.85
C ALA A 467 3.12 -29.83 2.35
N ASP A 468 3.12 -30.17 3.64
CA ASP A 468 2.08 -30.99 4.24
C ASP A 468 0.70 -30.28 4.25
N ALA A 469 0.65 -28.97 4.48
CA ALA A 469 -0.59 -28.20 4.36
C ALA A 469 -1.04 -28.07 2.90
N ALA A 470 -0.11 -27.88 1.95
CA ALA A 470 -0.43 -27.80 0.53
C ALA A 470 -0.97 -29.13 -0.02
N ASP A 471 -0.42 -30.29 0.36
CA ASP A 471 -1.00 -31.60 0.02
C ASP A 471 -2.45 -31.74 0.56
N ALA A 472 -2.76 -31.19 1.74
CA ALA A 472 -4.13 -31.17 2.24
C ALA A 472 -5.05 -30.28 1.37
N VAL A 473 -4.56 -29.15 0.87
CA VAL A 473 -5.30 -28.30 -0.09
C VAL A 473 -5.57 -29.05 -1.38
N ARG A 474 -4.55 -29.65 -2.01
CA ARG A 474 -4.72 -30.38 -3.29
C ARG A 474 -5.62 -31.60 -3.16
N ARG A 475 -5.62 -32.28 -2.01
CA ARG A 475 -6.54 -33.40 -1.71
C ARG A 475 -7.98 -32.95 -1.49
N ALA A 476 -8.19 -31.74 -1.02
CA ALA A 476 -9.51 -31.16 -0.89
C ALA A 476 -10.07 -30.79 -2.27
N ASP A 477 -9.27 -30.07 -3.07
CA ASP A 477 -9.60 -29.73 -4.45
C ASP A 477 -8.33 -29.36 -5.24
N PRO A 478 -8.10 -29.91 -6.44
CA PRO A 478 -6.93 -29.57 -7.26
C PRO A 478 -6.98 -28.17 -7.87
N ASP A 479 -8.15 -27.54 -7.99
CA ASP A 479 -8.31 -26.16 -8.50
C ASP A 479 -7.96 -25.11 -7.43
N LEU A 480 -7.96 -25.48 -6.14
CA LEU A 480 -7.60 -24.58 -5.05
C LEU A 480 -6.13 -24.21 -5.11
N ARG A 481 -5.87 -22.89 -5.17
CA ARG A 481 -4.52 -22.34 -5.22
C ARG A 481 -3.92 -22.15 -3.84
N VAL A 482 -2.63 -22.41 -3.68
CA VAL A 482 -1.87 -22.15 -2.44
C VAL A 482 -1.12 -20.84 -2.57
N ALA A 483 -1.36 -19.91 -1.64
CA ALA A 483 -0.58 -18.69 -1.47
C ALA A 483 0.19 -18.75 -0.15
N ALA A 484 1.41 -18.22 -0.12
CA ALA A 484 2.23 -18.23 1.10
C ALA A 484 3.11 -16.98 1.23
N ALA A 485 3.38 -16.58 2.47
CA ALA A 485 4.19 -15.41 2.84
C ALA A 485 5.72 -15.64 2.75
N VAL A 486 6.15 -16.73 2.12
CA VAL A 486 7.55 -17.08 1.88
C VAL A 486 8.13 -16.31 0.67
N TRP A 487 9.46 -16.28 0.57
CA TRP A 487 10.17 -15.53 -0.46
C TRP A 487 10.72 -16.48 -1.54
N PRO A 488 10.50 -16.21 -2.84
CA PRO A 488 11.11 -17.01 -3.90
C PRO A 488 12.61 -16.69 -4.12
N GLN A 489 13.10 -15.55 -3.63
CA GLN A 489 14.50 -15.16 -3.72
C GLN A 489 15.36 -15.61 -2.52
N SER A 490 16.69 -15.60 -2.71
CA SER A 490 17.63 -15.65 -1.59
C SER A 490 17.44 -14.43 -0.68
N MET A 491 17.30 -14.69 0.62
CA MET A 491 17.15 -13.67 1.66
C MET A 491 18.48 -13.33 2.36
N GLU A 492 19.61 -13.87 1.87
CA GLU A 492 20.95 -13.53 2.36
C GLU A 492 21.28 -12.03 2.33
N PRO A 493 20.88 -11.23 1.31
CA PRO A 493 21.11 -9.77 1.31
C PRO A 493 20.43 -9.04 2.49
N TYR A 494 19.39 -9.64 3.06
CA TYR A 494 18.66 -9.14 4.23
C TYR A 494 19.19 -9.74 5.55
N GLY A 495 20.24 -10.57 5.50
CA GLY A 495 20.86 -11.23 6.65
C GLY A 495 20.30 -12.61 7.01
N TRP A 496 19.42 -13.19 6.16
CA TRP A 496 18.77 -14.48 6.40
C TRP A 496 19.56 -15.61 5.72
N PHE A 497 20.72 -15.93 6.30
CA PHE A 497 21.62 -16.96 5.78
C PHE A 497 21.00 -18.36 5.84
N GLY A 498 21.20 -19.15 4.78
CA GLY A 498 20.65 -20.51 4.70
C GLY A 498 19.14 -20.57 4.48
N TYR A 499 18.50 -19.46 4.10
CA TYR A 499 17.13 -19.50 3.57
C TYR A 499 17.12 -20.30 2.25
N PRO A 500 16.30 -21.35 2.10
CA PRO A 500 16.33 -22.19 0.91
C PRO A 500 15.75 -21.45 -0.31
N GLU A 501 16.29 -21.73 -1.48
CA GLU A 501 15.81 -21.14 -2.74
C GLU A 501 14.39 -21.64 -3.09
N SER A 502 13.61 -20.83 -3.82
CA SER A 502 12.23 -21.11 -4.29
C SER A 502 11.97 -22.53 -4.79
N SER A 503 12.97 -23.14 -5.44
CA SER A 503 12.92 -24.52 -5.96
C SER A 503 12.58 -25.57 -4.91
N SER A 504 12.73 -25.26 -3.61
CA SER A 504 12.32 -26.09 -2.47
C SER A 504 10.81 -26.11 -2.18
N CYS A 505 10.01 -25.25 -2.83
CA CYS A 505 8.59 -25.07 -2.54
C CYS A 505 7.70 -25.25 -3.79
N PRO A 506 7.73 -26.41 -4.47
CA PRO A 506 6.97 -26.63 -5.70
C PRO A 506 5.45 -26.54 -5.54
N ASP A 507 4.94 -26.60 -4.31
CA ASP A 507 3.50 -26.62 -4.02
C ASP A 507 2.86 -25.23 -3.85
N VAL A 508 3.63 -24.14 -3.95
CA VAL A 508 3.15 -22.74 -3.87
C VAL A 508 2.77 -22.22 -5.25
N ASP A 509 1.50 -21.82 -5.45
CA ASP A 509 1.06 -21.20 -6.71
C ASP A 509 1.21 -19.67 -6.72
N ILE A 510 1.18 -19.05 -5.54
CA ILE A 510 1.14 -17.60 -5.37
C ILE A 510 2.13 -17.18 -4.28
N TRP A 511 3.22 -16.56 -4.69
CA TRP A 511 4.15 -15.89 -3.79
C TRP A 511 3.54 -14.57 -3.30
N ALA A 512 3.36 -14.43 -1.99
CA ALA A 512 2.74 -13.27 -1.37
C ALA A 512 3.61 -12.71 -0.23
N PRO A 513 4.89 -12.35 -0.50
CA PRO A 513 5.78 -11.84 0.53
C PRO A 513 5.31 -10.47 1.06
N PRO A 514 5.72 -10.05 2.26
CA PRO A 514 5.58 -8.67 2.71
C PRO A 514 6.19 -7.69 1.69
N ALA A 515 5.51 -6.59 1.40
CA ALA A 515 5.85 -5.66 0.32
C ALA A 515 7.30 -5.11 0.37
N GLN A 516 7.86 -4.96 1.56
CA GLN A 516 9.26 -4.57 1.80
C GLN A 516 10.32 -5.56 1.24
N PHE A 517 9.88 -6.77 0.87
CA PHE A 517 10.69 -7.85 0.29
C PHE A 517 10.22 -8.23 -1.13
N PHE A 518 9.44 -7.37 -1.80
CA PHE A 518 9.02 -7.60 -3.18
C PHE A 518 10.18 -7.34 -4.17
N ASP A 519 10.62 -8.37 -4.88
CA ASP A 519 11.57 -8.26 -6.01
C ASP A 519 10.85 -8.66 -7.32
N PRO A 520 10.60 -7.72 -8.25
CA PRO A 520 9.97 -8.02 -9.53
C PRO A 520 10.70 -9.10 -10.36
N THR A 521 12.03 -9.20 -10.21
CA THR A 521 12.88 -10.15 -10.93
C THR A 521 12.82 -11.55 -10.32
N ALA A 522 12.44 -11.65 -9.06
CA ALA A 522 12.19 -12.92 -8.38
C ALA A 522 10.77 -13.43 -8.67
N MET A 523 9.77 -12.53 -8.64
CA MET A 523 8.35 -12.85 -8.86
C MET A 523 7.99 -13.22 -10.31
N THR A 524 8.92 -13.04 -11.25
CA THR A 524 8.76 -13.37 -12.68
C THR A 524 9.42 -14.69 -13.07
N ARG A 525 9.95 -15.44 -12.11
CA ARG A 525 10.54 -16.78 -12.28
C ARG A 525 9.57 -17.86 -11.82
#